data_AF-A0A919DPK7-F1
#
_entry.id   AF-A0A919DPK7-F1
#
_cell.length_a   1.000
_cell.length_b   1.000
_cell.length_c   1.000
_cell.angle_alpha   90.00
_cell.angle_beta   90.00
_cell.angle_gamma   90.00
#
_symmetry.space_group_name_H-M   'P 1'
#
loop_
_entity.id
_entity.type
_entity.pdbx_description
1 polymer ?
#
loop_
_entity_poly.entity_id
_entity_poly.type
_entity_poly.pdbx_seq_one_letter_code
_entity_poly.pdbx_strand_id
1 'polypeptide(L)'
;MTADVPDTGLLAPGWTGSPAAAATGDTAYLQALLDAEAALTRAQASLGLAPAEAATAVTAAAGVGTGAIDGSSLAERARGGGNPVIPLVADLTKAVGAEYGPYVHRGATSQDIMDTATMLVAARALDLVLADLGRTEAALARLAAEHRDTAMPGRTLTQHAVPTTFGWKAAGWRSLVLDARDRLAVVRASLPAQLGGAAGTLAAFTVFGATDSHALSAAYARELGLCEPELPWHALRTPIADLAGALAFSAGALGKVAVDVLTLARTEIAEVAEGSGGGSSAMPHKANPVRSTLIAAAARRAPQLAATLYGSLAAEDERPAGAWHAEWEPLRDLLRLVGGAARDAVELTRGLRVNADTMRRHLDLTHGLIVSERLAAELAPVLGRARAKELLTRAAERVHAEGRSLGELLTEEPELKDLDLADLTDPTRYTGSAGALTDRALERR
;
A
#
# COMPACT_ATOMS: atom_id res chain seq x y z
N MET A 1 -37.72 -10.37 6.28
CA MET A 1 -37.09 -9.25 5.57
C MET A 1 -36.37 -8.38 6.59
N THR A 2 -35.22 -8.82 7.07
CA THR A 2 -34.23 -7.91 7.65
C THR A 2 -33.54 -7.27 6.45
N ALA A 3 -33.83 -5.99 6.19
CA ALA A 3 -33.07 -5.26 5.19
C ALA A 3 -31.59 -5.35 5.59
N ASP A 4 -30.77 -5.86 4.68
CA ASP A 4 -29.33 -5.97 4.86
C ASP A 4 -28.80 -4.58 5.20
N VAL A 5 -28.11 -4.44 6.33
CA VAL A 5 -27.47 -3.16 6.66
C VAL A 5 -26.12 -3.21 5.96
N PRO A 6 -25.92 -2.49 4.84
CA PRO A 6 -24.67 -2.55 4.11
C PRO A 6 -23.51 -2.17 5.05
N ASP A 7 -22.35 -2.80 4.88
CA ASP A 7 -21.11 -2.35 5.54
C ASP A 7 -20.77 -0.94 5.02
N THR A 8 -21.25 0.06 5.76
CA THR A 8 -21.06 1.47 5.47
C THR A 8 -19.64 1.95 5.75
N GLY A 9 -18.79 1.11 6.35
CA GLY A 9 -17.46 1.50 6.79
C GLY A 9 -17.49 2.58 7.89
N LEU A 10 -18.56 2.61 8.71
CA LEU A 10 -18.72 3.60 9.78
C LEU A 10 -17.51 3.62 10.75
N LEU A 11 -16.95 2.45 11.04
CA LEU A 11 -15.76 2.28 11.89
C LEU A 11 -14.45 2.17 11.11
N ALA A 12 -14.48 2.44 9.80
CA ALA A 12 -13.35 2.27 8.91
C ALA A 12 -13.13 3.46 7.96
N PRO A 13 -13.07 4.71 8.48
CA PRO A 13 -13.02 5.92 7.67
C PRO A 13 -11.82 5.97 6.69
N GLY A 14 -10.77 5.20 6.94
CA GLY A 14 -9.58 5.14 6.08
C GLY A 14 -9.82 4.55 4.69
N TRP A 15 -10.83 3.69 4.51
CA TRP A 15 -11.18 3.14 3.19
C TRP A 15 -12.61 3.42 2.75
N THR A 16 -13.47 3.92 3.64
CA THR A 16 -14.85 4.26 3.29
C THR A 16 -14.92 5.22 2.10
N GLY A 17 -15.82 4.91 1.16
CA GLY A 17 -16.01 5.66 -0.08
C GLY A 17 -14.83 5.62 -1.05
N SER A 18 -13.81 4.80 -0.81
CA SER A 18 -12.72 4.62 -1.78
C SER A 18 -13.16 3.70 -2.92
N PRO A 19 -12.62 3.86 -4.14
CA PRO A 19 -12.85 2.90 -5.22
C PRO A 19 -12.45 1.47 -4.86
N ALA A 20 -11.40 1.29 -4.06
CA ALA A 20 -10.97 -0.02 -3.58
C ALA A 20 -12.00 -0.70 -2.67
N ALA A 21 -12.73 0.06 -1.84
CA ALA A 21 -13.82 -0.47 -1.03
C ALA A 21 -14.95 -1.04 -1.90
N ALA A 22 -15.31 -0.35 -2.98
CA ALA A 22 -16.29 -0.86 -3.94
C ALA A 22 -15.76 -2.09 -4.70
N ALA A 23 -14.51 -2.06 -5.15
CA ALA A 23 -13.89 -3.13 -5.94
C ALA A 23 -13.71 -4.46 -5.17
N THR A 24 -13.77 -4.41 -3.84
CA THR A 24 -13.59 -5.54 -2.92
C THR A 24 -14.85 -5.83 -2.10
N GLY A 25 -15.95 -5.12 -2.38
CA GLY A 25 -17.27 -5.31 -1.77
C GLY A 25 -17.84 -6.70 -2.03
N ASP A 26 -18.85 -7.09 -1.27
CA ASP A 26 -19.51 -8.40 -1.43
C ASP A 26 -20.13 -8.54 -2.83
N THR A 27 -20.73 -7.46 -3.36
CA THR A 27 -21.20 -7.42 -4.76
C THR A 27 -20.08 -7.65 -5.76
N ALA A 28 -18.88 -7.11 -5.52
CA ALA A 28 -17.74 -7.27 -6.42
C ALA A 28 -17.13 -8.67 -6.35
N TYR A 29 -17.13 -9.30 -5.17
CA TYR A 29 -16.76 -10.71 -5.01
C TYR A 29 -17.80 -11.63 -5.66
N LEU A 30 -19.10 -11.37 -5.46
CA LEU A 30 -20.16 -12.13 -6.10
C LEU A 30 -20.04 -12.05 -7.62
N GLN A 31 -19.83 -10.86 -8.17
CA GLN A 31 -19.59 -10.71 -9.60
C GLN A 31 -18.33 -11.47 -10.04
N ALA A 32 -17.24 -11.43 -9.27
CA ALA A 32 -16.02 -12.18 -9.62
C ALA A 32 -16.22 -13.71 -9.61
N LEU A 33 -17.05 -14.24 -8.71
CA LEU A 33 -17.41 -15.66 -8.71
C LEU A 33 -18.20 -16.03 -9.97
N LEU A 34 -19.11 -15.15 -10.40
CA LEU A 34 -19.88 -15.31 -11.64
C LEU A 34 -19.00 -15.18 -12.89
N ASP A 35 -18.07 -14.23 -12.89
CA ASP A 35 -17.09 -14.03 -13.96
C ASP A 35 -16.25 -15.31 -14.16
N ALA A 36 -15.83 -15.94 -13.06
CA ALA A 36 -15.10 -17.21 -13.07
C ALA A 36 -15.94 -18.37 -13.66
N GLU A 37 -17.20 -18.54 -13.23
CA GLU A 37 -18.10 -19.56 -13.79
C GLU A 37 -18.36 -19.37 -15.30
N ALA A 38 -18.63 -18.13 -15.70
CA ALA A 38 -18.87 -17.81 -17.10
C ALA A 38 -17.61 -18.03 -17.95
N ALA A 39 -16.44 -17.61 -17.46
CA ALA A 39 -15.16 -17.84 -18.12
C ALA A 39 -14.84 -19.33 -18.27
N LEU A 40 -15.17 -20.15 -17.27
CA LEU A 40 -14.96 -21.60 -17.34
C LEU A 40 -15.77 -22.20 -18.50
N THR A 41 -17.04 -21.82 -18.61
CA THR A 41 -17.92 -22.32 -19.68
C THR A 41 -17.45 -21.82 -21.06
N ARG A 42 -17.00 -20.57 -21.18
CA ARG A 42 -16.41 -20.02 -22.41
C ARG A 42 -15.13 -20.75 -22.81
N ALA A 43 -14.22 -21.00 -21.85
CA ALA A 43 -12.99 -21.75 -22.09
C ALA A 43 -13.30 -23.18 -22.57
N GLN A 44 -14.24 -23.87 -21.92
CA GLN A 44 -14.71 -25.18 -22.36
C GLN A 44 -15.31 -25.16 -23.77
N ALA A 45 -16.14 -24.16 -24.09
CA ALA A 45 -16.71 -24.02 -25.43
C ALA A 45 -15.65 -23.75 -26.50
N SER A 46 -14.64 -22.94 -26.19
CA SER A 46 -13.51 -22.64 -27.09
C SER A 46 -12.70 -23.89 -27.49
N LEU A 47 -12.76 -24.93 -26.65
CA LEU A 47 -12.08 -26.22 -26.85
C LEU A 47 -13.03 -27.33 -27.31
N GLY A 48 -14.28 -27.00 -27.64
CA GLY A 48 -15.28 -27.98 -28.08
C GLY A 48 -15.80 -28.90 -26.98
N LEU A 49 -15.52 -28.61 -25.71
CA LEU A 49 -16.01 -29.38 -24.57
C LEU A 49 -17.47 -29.03 -24.22
N ALA A 50 -17.91 -27.81 -24.55
CA ALA A 50 -19.29 -27.33 -24.35
C ALA A 50 -19.84 -26.73 -25.66
N PRO A 51 -21.16 -26.73 -25.89
CA PRO A 51 -21.80 -25.94 -26.94
C PRO A 51 -21.54 -24.43 -26.73
N ALA A 52 -21.44 -23.67 -27.82
CA ALA A 52 -21.25 -22.21 -27.76
C ALA A 52 -22.48 -21.49 -27.15
N GLU A 53 -23.66 -22.06 -27.35
CA GLU A 53 -24.93 -21.61 -26.79
C GLU A 53 -24.94 -21.72 -25.27
N ALA A 54 -24.31 -22.77 -24.71
CA ALA A 54 -24.16 -22.92 -23.27
C ALA A 54 -23.30 -21.78 -22.70
N ALA A 55 -22.16 -21.48 -23.33
CA ALA A 55 -21.31 -20.37 -22.91
C ALA A 55 -22.02 -19.01 -22.97
N THR A 56 -22.86 -18.81 -23.99
CA THR A 56 -23.70 -17.61 -24.14
C THR A 56 -24.75 -17.53 -23.01
N ALA A 57 -25.48 -18.62 -22.76
CA ALA A 57 -26.51 -18.68 -21.73
C ALA A 57 -25.94 -18.47 -20.31
N VAL A 58 -24.83 -19.13 -19.98
CA VAL A 58 -24.16 -18.96 -18.68
C VAL A 58 -23.66 -17.53 -18.52
N THR A 59 -23.01 -16.96 -19.54
CA THR A 59 -22.52 -15.57 -19.48
C THR A 59 -23.66 -14.56 -19.29
N ALA A 60 -24.81 -14.77 -19.95
CA ALA A 60 -25.97 -13.90 -19.80
C ALA A 60 -26.60 -13.96 -18.38
N ALA A 61 -26.56 -15.12 -17.74
CA ALA A 61 -27.04 -15.30 -16.36
C ALA A 61 -26.04 -14.84 -15.29
N ALA A 62 -24.74 -14.78 -15.63
CA ALA A 62 -23.63 -14.48 -14.73
C ALA A 62 -23.45 -12.98 -14.43
N GLY A 63 -24.52 -12.29 -14.03
CA GLY A 63 -24.47 -10.87 -13.68
C GLY A 63 -25.26 -10.56 -12.41
N VAL A 64 -24.65 -9.83 -11.47
CA VAL A 64 -25.33 -9.39 -10.23
C VAL A 64 -26.53 -8.48 -10.52
N GLY A 65 -26.53 -7.78 -11.66
CA GLY A 65 -27.64 -6.93 -12.10
C GLY A 65 -28.85 -7.67 -12.67
N THR A 66 -28.78 -8.99 -12.84
CA THR A 66 -29.88 -9.80 -13.39
C THR A 66 -31.00 -10.07 -12.36
N GLY A 67 -30.70 -9.90 -11.07
CA GLY A 67 -31.61 -10.27 -9.97
C GLY A 67 -31.78 -11.79 -9.78
N ALA A 68 -31.04 -12.61 -10.55
CA ALA A 68 -31.15 -14.06 -10.47
C ALA A 68 -30.49 -14.66 -9.21
N ILE A 69 -29.56 -13.94 -8.59
CA ILE A 69 -28.75 -14.41 -7.47
C ILE A 69 -28.80 -13.37 -6.35
N ASP A 70 -29.33 -13.78 -5.21
CA ASP A 70 -29.43 -12.97 -4.00
C ASP A 70 -28.19 -13.19 -3.13
N GLY A 71 -27.32 -12.17 -3.04
CA GLY A 71 -26.09 -12.21 -2.27
C GLY A 71 -26.29 -12.46 -0.78
N SER A 72 -27.35 -11.92 -0.18
CA SER A 72 -27.62 -12.10 1.25
C SER A 72 -28.05 -13.54 1.54
N SER A 73 -28.95 -14.10 0.71
CA SER A 73 -29.31 -15.52 0.78
C SER A 73 -28.12 -16.45 0.53
N LEU A 74 -27.25 -16.08 -0.41
CA LEU A 74 -26.03 -16.83 -0.71
C LEU A 74 -25.09 -16.89 0.50
N ALA A 75 -24.85 -15.75 1.16
CA ALA A 75 -23.99 -15.67 2.34
C ALA A 75 -24.51 -16.55 3.50
N GLU A 76 -25.82 -16.57 3.74
CA GLU A 76 -26.42 -17.43 4.76
C GLU A 76 -26.24 -18.93 4.44
N ARG A 77 -26.49 -19.33 3.18
CA ARG A 77 -26.39 -20.72 2.75
C ARG A 77 -24.96 -21.23 2.64
N ALA A 78 -23.98 -20.33 2.43
CA ALA A 78 -22.56 -20.67 2.38
C ALA A 78 -22.08 -21.43 3.63
N ARG A 79 -22.72 -21.20 4.78
CA ARG A 79 -22.43 -21.90 6.05
C ARG A 79 -22.61 -23.41 5.96
N GLY A 80 -23.52 -23.90 5.11
CA GLY A 80 -23.79 -25.33 4.97
C GLY A 80 -22.67 -26.12 4.29
N GLY A 81 -21.89 -25.47 3.42
CA GLY A 81 -20.79 -26.06 2.67
C GLY A 81 -19.41 -25.49 2.99
N GLY A 82 -19.33 -24.55 3.95
CA GLY A 82 -18.11 -23.83 4.31
C GLY A 82 -17.62 -22.82 3.27
N ASN A 83 -18.32 -22.67 2.13
CA ASN A 83 -17.98 -21.73 1.06
C ASN A 83 -19.24 -21.34 0.25
N PRO A 84 -19.24 -20.19 -0.45
CA PRO A 84 -20.42 -19.70 -1.17
C PRO A 84 -20.63 -20.36 -2.54
N VAL A 85 -19.68 -21.15 -3.06
CA VAL A 85 -19.74 -21.64 -4.45
C VAL A 85 -20.83 -22.69 -4.65
N ILE A 86 -21.03 -23.60 -3.70
CA ILE A 86 -22.08 -24.62 -3.80
C ILE A 86 -23.48 -24.00 -4.00
N PRO A 87 -23.95 -23.08 -3.13
CA PRO A 87 -25.24 -22.43 -3.33
C PRO A 87 -25.25 -21.46 -4.52
N LEU A 88 -24.10 -20.91 -4.93
CA LEU A 88 -23.99 -20.05 -6.13
C LEU A 88 -24.28 -20.86 -7.40
N VAL A 89 -23.63 -22.02 -7.52
CA VAL A 89 -23.77 -22.93 -8.66
C VAL A 89 -25.21 -23.39 -8.79
N ALA A 90 -25.89 -23.70 -7.67
CA ALA A 90 -27.30 -24.06 -7.68
C ALA A 90 -28.19 -22.95 -8.25
N ASP A 91 -28.00 -21.70 -7.80
CA ASP A 91 -28.77 -20.55 -8.29
C ASP A 91 -28.46 -20.23 -9.75
N LEU A 92 -27.19 -20.25 -10.14
CA LEU A 92 -26.76 -20.00 -11.53
C LEU A 92 -27.30 -21.08 -12.48
N THR A 93 -27.24 -22.35 -12.08
CA THR A 93 -27.81 -23.47 -12.86
C THR A 93 -29.31 -23.26 -13.09
N LYS A 94 -30.05 -22.84 -12.06
CA LYS A 94 -31.48 -22.53 -12.17
C LYS A 94 -31.73 -21.34 -13.10
N ALA A 95 -30.91 -20.30 -13.02
CA ALA A 95 -31.02 -19.11 -13.86
C ALA A 95 -30.74 -19.41 -15.34
N VAL A 96 -29.80 -20.29 -15.63
CA VAL A 96 -29.43 -20.74 -16.99
C VAL A 96 -30.51 -21.64 -17.61
N GLY A 97 -31.23 -22.40 -16.79
CA GLY A 97 -32.30 -23.28 -17.22
C GLY A 97 -31.83 -24.69 -17.59
N ALA A 98 -32.78 -25.60 -17.78
CA ALA A 98 -32.51 -27.05 -17.86
C ALA A 98 -31.65 -27.47 -19.05
N GLU A 99 -31.72 -26.74 -20.17
CA GLU A 99 -30.99 -27.10 -21.40
C GLU A 99 -29.47 -26.94 -21.23
N TYR A 100 -29.04 -25.82 -20.65
CA TYR A 100 -27.60 -25.50 -20.50
C TYR A 100 -27.09 -25.59 -19.06
N GLY A 101 -27.98 -25.80 -18.08
CA GLY A 101 -27.65 -26.00 -16.67
C GLY A 101 -26.57 -27.07 -16.42
N PRO A 102 -26.57 -28.23 -17.12
CA PRO A 102 -25.52 -29.25 -16.96
C PRO A 102 -24.09 -28.79 -17.31
N TYR A 103 -23.92 -27.62 -17.96
CA TYR A 103 -22.62 -27.05 -18.29
C TYR A 103 -22.10 -26.06 -17.25
N VAL A 104 -22.95 -25.60 -16.32
CA VAL A 104 -22.54 -24.75 -15.19
C VAL A 104 -21.63 -25.54 -14.25
N HIS A 105 -20.50 -24.95 -13.84
CA HIS A 105 -19.52 -25.55 -12.93
C HIS A 105 -18.94 -26.90 -13.38
N ARG A 106 -19.10 -27.30 -14.65
CA ARG A 106 -18.85 -28.67 -15.08
C ARG A 106 -17.37 -29.03 -15.00
N GLY A 107 -17.04 -29.92 -14.06
CA GLY A 107 -15.69 -30.45 -13.82
C GLY A 107 -14.84 -29.66 -12.82
N ALA A 108 -15.24 -28.43 -12.49
CA ALA A 108 -14.56 -27.59 -11.51
C ALA A 108 -14.89 -28.00 -10.06
N THR A 109 -14.21 -27.37 -9.11
CA THR A 109 -14.52 -27.44 -7.68
C THR A 109 -14.72 -26.05 -7.09
N SER A 110 -15.30 -25.96 -5.88
CA SER A 110 -15.53 -24.69 -5.18
C SER A 110 -14.29 -23.79 -5.14
N GLN A 111 -13.12 -24.36 -4.86
CA GLN A 111 -11.89 -23.59 -4.73
C GLN A 111 -11.39 -23.02 -6.07
N ASP A 112 -11.67 -23.68 -7.21
CA ASP A 112 -11.32 -23.14 -8.53
C ASP A 112 -11.98 -21.78 -8.76
N ILE A 113 -13.26 -21.68 -8.41
CA ILE A 113 -14.07 -20.48 -8.59
C ILE A 113 -13.71 -19.43 -7.54
N MET A 114 -13.56 -19.82 -6.28
CA MET A 114 -13.27 -18.88 -5.19
C MET A 114 -11.89 -18.24 -5.32
N ASP A 115 -10.85 -19.04 -5.59
CA ASP A 115 -9.48 -18.51 -5.70
C ASP A 115 -9.32 -17.68 -6.98
N THR A 116 -9.92 -18.10 -8.09
CA THR A 116 -9.97 -17.30 -9.32
C THR A 116 -10.67 -15.96 -9.09
N ALA A 117 -11.84 -15.97 -8.43
CA ALA A 117 -12.57 -14.74 -8.09
C ALA A 117 -11.75 -13.82 -7.19
N THR A 118 -11.01 -14.39 -6.23
CA THR A 118 -10.09 -13.66 -5.36
C THR A 118 -9.00 -12.97 -6.17
N MET A 119 -8.41 -13.64 -7.16
CA MET A 119 -7.41 -13.05 -8.05
C MET A 119 -7.98 -11.97 -8.96
N LEU A 120 -9.21 -12.12 -9.45
CA LEU A 120 -9.91 -11.05 -10.20
C LEU A 120 -10.15 -9.81 -9.34
N VAL A 121 -10.61 -9.99 -8.09
CA VAL A 121 -10.81 -8.88 -7.15
C VAL A 121 -9.47 -8.20 -6.83
N ALA A 122 -8.43 -8.99 -6.55
CA ALA A 122 -7.10 -8.49 -6.29
C ALA A 122 -6.58 -7.69 -7.49
N ALA A 123 -6.70 -8.20 -8.72
CA ALA A 123 -6.28 -7.52 -9.94
C ALA A 123 -6.92 -6.13 -10.07
N ARG A 124 -8.25 -6.05 -9.94
CA ARG A 124 -8.99 -4.77 -10.03
C ARG A 124 -8.62 -3.80 -8.92
N ALA A 125 -8.46 -4.29 -7.69
CA ALA A 125 -8.05 -3.45 -6.57
C ALA A 125 -6.61 -2.94 -6.72
N LEU A 126 -5.69 -3.80 -7.15
CA LEU A 126 -4.30 -3.44 -7.40
C LEU A 126 -4.15 -2.41 -8.52
N ASP A 127 -4.96 -2.48 -9.58
CA ASP A 127 -4.93 -1.46 -10.65
C ASP A 127 -5.26 -0.07 -10.10
N LEU A 128 -6.21 0.03 -9.16
CA LEU A 128 -6.54 1.28 -8.47
C LEU A 128 -5.38 1.73 -7.55
N VAL A 129 -4.82 0.82 -6.77
CA VAL A 129 -3.69 1.12 -5.87
C VAL A 129 -2.47 1.59 -6.67
N LEU A 130 -2.10 0.91 -7.75
CA LEU A 130 -0.97 1.26 -8.60
C LEU A 130 -1.15 2.65 -9.23
N ALA A 131 -2.36 2.98 -9.68
CA ALA A 131 -2.67 4.31 -10.20
C ALA A 131 -2.50 5.40 -9.12
N ASP A 132 -2.96 5.15 -7.89
CA ASP A 132 -2.78 6.07 -6.77
C ASP A 132 -1.32 6.19 -6.32
N LEU A 133 -0.56 5.10 -6.29
CA LEU A 133 0.88 5.14 -6.01
C LEU A 133 1.63 5.94 -7.08
N GLY A 134 1.28 5.79 -8.35
CA GLY A 134 1.83 6.63 -9.43
C GLY A 134 1.51 8.11 -9.26
N ARG A 135 0.28 8.46 -8.85
CA ARG A 135 -0.10 9.84 -8.53
C ARG A 135 0.65 10.41 -7.32
N THR A 136 0.86 9.58 -6.30
CA THR A 136 1.58 9.93 -5.06
C THR A 136 3.07 10.16 -5.36
N GLU A 137 3.69 9.25 -6.11
CA GLU A 137 5.07 9.34 -6.57
C GLU A 137 5.31 10.64 -7.36
N ALA A 138 4.45 10.96 -8.33
CA ALA A 138 4.57 12.19 -9.09
C ALA A 138 4.42 13.46 -8.24
N ALA A 139 3.60 13.43 -7.18
CA ALA A 139 3.49 14.55 -6.23
C ALA A 139 4.73 14.69 -5.35
N LEU A 140 5.27 13.58 -4.87
CA LEU A 140 6.51 13.56 -4.09
C LEU A 140 7.73 13.98 -4.92
N ALA A 141 7.77 13.64 -6.22
CA ALA A 141 8.79 14.12 -7.15
C ALA A 141 8.79 15.65 -7.26
N ARG A 142 7.60 16.27 -7.36
CA ARG A 142 7.46 17.73 -7.36
C ARG A 142 7.93 18.35 -6.05
N LEU A 143 7.47 17.84 -4.91
CA LEU A 143 7.89 18.32 -3.59
C LEU A 143 9.41 18.20 -3.40
N ALA A 144 10.00 17.09 -3.82
CA ALA A 144 11.44 16.86 -3.73
C ALA A 144 12.24 17.86 -4.58
N ALA A 145 11.79 18.13 -5.82
CA ALA A 145 12.43 19.10 -6.70
C ALA A 145 12.25 20.55 -6.22
N GLU A 146 11.04 20.94 -5.84
CA GLU A 146 10.71 22.29 -5.36
C GLU A 146 11.49 22.65 -4.09
N HIS A 147 11.63 21.70 -3.17
CA HIS A 147 12.30 21.89 -1.90
C HIS A 147 13.71 21.28 -1.84
N ARG A 148 14.35 21.07 -2.99
CA ARG A 148 15.68 20.46 -3.12
C ARG A 148 16.66 21.00 -2.09
N ASP A 149 16.69 22.32 -1.93
CA ASP A 149 17.62 23.06 -1.09
C ASP A 149 16.94 23.74 0.12
N THR A 150 15.68 23.43 0.41
CA THR A 150 15.00 23.97 1.61
C THR A 150 15.57 23.33 2.86
N ALA A 151 16.49 24.03 3.53
CA ALA A 151 17.18 23.54 4.72
C ALA A 151 16.24 23.39 5.93
N MET A 152 16.41 22.31 6.68
CA MET A 152 15.65 21.99 7.89
C MET A 152 16.51 21.20 8.89
N PRO A 153 16.15 21.15 10.19
CA PRO A 153 16.86 20.28 11.14
C PRO A 153 16.70 18.80 10.79
N GLY A 154 17.82 18.10 10.64
CA GLY A 154 17.83 16.65 10.69
C GLY A 154 17.49 16.18 12.10
N ARG A 155 16.63 15.17 12.21
CA ARG A 155 16.16 14.65 13.51
C ARG A 155 16.50 13.17 13.65
N THR A 156 17.26 12.84 14.69
CA THR A 156 17.65 11.45 15.03
C THR A 156 17.32 11.19 16.48
N LEU A 157 16.65 10.07 16.78
CA LEU A 157 16.23 9.71 18.15
C LEU A 157 15.50 10.85 18.87
N THR A 158 14.62 11.56 18.14
CA THR A 158 13.84 12.74 18.59
C THR A 158 14.63 14.04 18.81
N GLN A 159 15.95 14.07 18.58
CA GLN A 159 16.82 15.24 18.78
C GLN A 159 17.28 15.87 17.46
N HIS A 160 17.60 17.17 17.46
CA HIS A 160 18.31 17.81 16.36
C HIS A 160 19.72 17.22 16.24
N ALA A 161 20.11 16.84 15.01
CA ALA A 161 21.42 16.27 14.71
C ALA A 161 22.25 17.27 13.89
N VAL A 162 22.24 17.13 12.57
CA VAL A 162 22.84 18.06 11.59
C VAL A 162 21.76 18.59 10.64
N PRO A 163 21.98 19.72 9.95
CA PRO A 163 21.05 20.20 8.93
C PRO A 163 20.86 19.19 7.78
N THR A 164 19.67 19.20 7.19
CA THR A 164 19.32 18.45 5.98
C THR A 164 18.40 19.29 5.11
N THR A 165 17.82 18.75 4.03
CA THR A 165 16.81 19.45 3.23
C THR A 165 15.48 18.71 3.21
N PHE A 166 14.38 19.47 3.09
CA PHE A 166 13.05 18.88 2.91
C PHE A 166 12.96 18.12 1.59
N GLY A 167 13.63 18.58 0.53
CA GLY A 167 13.73 17.91 -0.75
C GLY A 167 14.29 16.49 -0.62
N TRP A 168 15.36 16.31 0.15
CA TRP A 168 15.93 14.98 0.41
C TRP A 168 14.97 14.08 1.20
N LYS A 169 14.23 14.63 2.16
CA LYS A 169 13.20 13.89 2.89
C LYS A 169 12.06 13.43 1.96
N ALA A 170 11.58 14.31 1.09
CA ALA A 170 10.54 14.01 0.11
C ALA A 170 11.02 13.01 -0.95
N ALA A 171 12.28 13.07 -1.37
CA ALA A 171 12.90 12.09 -2.23
C ALA A 171 12.96 10.69 -1.58
N GLY A 172 13.26 10.62 -0.28
CA GLY A 172 13.18 9.38 0.49
C GLY A 172 11.76 8.81 0.57
N TRP A 173 10.74 9.66 0.74
CA TRP A 173 9.33 9.26 0.64
C TRP A 173 9.01 8.69 -0.73
N ARG A 174 9.43 9.37 -1.81
CA ARG A 174 9.22 8.94 -3.19
C ARG A 174 9.84 7.57 -3.44
N SER A 175 11.05 7.33 -2.96
CA SER A 175 11.75 6.05 -3.12
C SER A 175 10.94 4.88 -2.54
N LEU A 176 10.35 5.04 -1.35
CA LEU A 176 9.52 4.00 -0.74
C LEU A 176 8.24 3.73 -1.55
N VAL A 177 7.63 4.77 -2.11
CA VAL A 177 6.44 4.62 -2.97
C VAL A 177 6.78 3.90 -4.27
N LEU A 178 7.94 4.19 -4.87
CA LEU A 178 8.43 3.46 -6.05
C LEU A 178 8.69 1.98 -5.73
N ASP A 179 9.34 1.67 -4.61
CA ASP A 179 9.56 0.28 -4.18
C ASP A 179 8.23 -0.47 -3.99
N ALA A 180 7.22 0.21 -3.44
CA ALA A 180 5.88 -0.37 -3.26
C ALA A 180 5.21 -0.64 -4.60
N ARG A 181 5.30 0.32 -5.53
CA ARG A 181 4.75 0.19 -6.89
C ARG A 181 5.42 -0.94 -7.66
N ASP A 182 6.74 -1.06 -7.61
CA ASP A 182 7.48 -2.11 -8.32
C ASP A 182 7.06 -3.50 -7.83
N ARG A 183 6.97 -3.68 -6.50
CA ARG A 183 6.50 -4.94 -5.90
C ARG A 183 5.08 -5.28 -6.30
N LEU A 184 4.15 -4.32 -6.19
CA LEU A 184 2.75 -4.55 -6.55
C LEU A 184 2.57 -4.78 -8.05
N ALA A 185 3.37 -4.15 -8.91
CA ALA A 185 3.31 -4.35 -10.35
C ALA A 185 3.72 -5.78 -10.73
N VAL A 186 4.77 -6.32 -10.09
CA VAL A 186 5.17 -7.73 -10.26
C VAL A 186 4.06 -8.66 -9.83
N VAL A 187 3.50 -8.47 -8.62
CA VAL A 187 2.41 -9.31 -8.10
C VAL A 187 1.16 -9.22 -9.00
N ARG A 188 0.78 -8.01 -9.42
CA ARG A 188 -0.36 -7.79 -10.32
C ARG A 188 -0.18 -8.50 -11.66
N ALA A 189 1.04 -8.55 -12.17
CA ALA A 189 1.38 -9.20 -13.43
C ALA A 189 1.45 -10.73 -13.31
N SER A 190 1.56 -11.29 -12.09
CA SER A 190 1.70 -12.73 -11.85
C SER A 190 0.44 -13.41 -11.28
N LEU A 191 -0.65 -12.67 -11.04
CA LEU A 191 -1.89 -13.24 -10.47
C LEU A 191 -2.44 -14.37 -11.36
N PRO A 192 -2.52 -15.62 -10.87
CA PRO A 192 -2.92 -16.76 -11.68
C PRO A 192 -4.43 -17.05 -11.64
N ALA A 193 -4.98 -17.66 -12.67
CA ALA A 193 -6.25 -18.37 -12.55
C ALA A 193 -6.08 -19.64 -11.70
N GLN A 194 -7.14 -20.15 -11.07
CA GLN A 194 -7.12 -21.43 -10.36
C GLN A 194 -8.04 -22.42 -11.07
N LEU A 195 -7.47 -23.51 -11.57
CA LEU A 195 -8.22 -24.62 -12.13
C LEU A 195 -7.51 -25.94 -11.83
N GLY A 196 -8.07 -26.75 -10.93
CA GLY A 196 -7.52 -28.04 -10.53
C GLY A 196 -8.56 -29.16 -10.41
N GLY A 197 -9.86 -28.84 -10.42
CA GLY A 197 -10.90 -29.82 -10.12
C GLY A 197 -10.83 -30.31 -8.67
N ALA A 198 -11.51 -31.41 -8.36
CA ALA A 198 -11.75 -31.83 -6.97
C ALA A 198 -10.52 -31.83 -6.03
N ALA A 199 -9.36 -32.30 -6.52
CA ALA A 199 -8.11 -32.44 -5.77
C ALA A 199 -6.86 -32.14 -6.63
N GLY A 200 -6.95 -31.15 -7.54
CA GLY A 200 -5.79 -30.70 -8.32
C GLY A 200 -5.38 -31.57 -9.52
N THR A 201 -6.12 -32.64 -9.84
CA THR A 201 -5.76 -33.57 -10.93
C THR A 201 -6.48 -33.31 -12.25
N LEU A 202 -7.48 -32.42 -12.26
CA LEU A 202 -8.34 -32.14 -13.41
C LEU A 202 -9.07 -33.38 -13.98
N ALA A 203 -9.15 -34.48 -13.21
CA ALA A 203 -9.67 -35.77 -13.70
C ALA A 203 -11.12 -35.71 -14.22
N ALA A 204 -11.97 -34.86 -13.65
CA ALA A 204 -13.34 -34.70 -14.16
C ALA A 204 -13.37 -34.12 -15.57
N PHE A 205 -12.45 -33.20 -15.90
CA PHE A 205 -12.38 -32.60 -17.24
C PHE A 205 -11.97 -33.62 -18.31
N THR A 206 -11.11 -34.59 -17.98
CA THR A 206 -10.75 -35.65 -18.93
C THR A 206 -11.92 -36.56 -19.25
N VAL A 207 -12.78 -36.86 -18.25
CA VAL A 207 -14.05 -37.58 -18.46
C VAL A 207 -14.99 -36.79 -19.38
N PHE A 208 -14.97 -35.45 -19.29
CA PHE A 208 -15.74 -34.58 -20.19
C PHE A 208 -15.08 -34.32 -21.55
N GLY A 209 -13.99 -35.04 -21.87
CA GLY A 209 -13.37 -35.02 -23.19
C GLY A 209 -12.17 -34.09 -23.33
N ALA A 210 -11.67 -33.49 -22.25
CA ALA A 210 -10.42 -32.72 -22.31
C ALA A 210 -9.23 -33.67 -22.55
N THR A 211 -8.59 -33.56 -23.71
CA THR A 211 -7.42 -34.36 -24.08
C THR A 211 -6.10 -33.68 -23.73
N ASP A 212 -6.13 -32.37 -23.51
CA ASP A 212 -5.00 -31.55 -23.10
C ASP A 212 -5.45 -30.62 -21.96
N SER A 213 -5.10 -31.00 -20.73
CA SER A 213 -5.43 -30.24 -19.52
C SER A 213 -4.74 -28.88 -19.47
N HIS A 214 -3.55 -28.73 -20.07
CA HIS A 214 -2.87 -27.44 -20.14
C HIS A 214 -3.62 -26.49 -21.06
N ALA A 215 -4.10 -26.96 -22.23
CA ALA A 215 -4.89 -26.13 -23.13
C ALA A 215 -6.15 -25.53 -22.45
N LEU A 216 -6.80 -26.31 -21.57
CA LEU A 216 -7.96 -25.84 -20.80
C LEU A 216 -7.58 -24.78 -19.77
N SER A 217 -6.56 -25.02 -18.94
CA SER A 217 -6.08 -24.04 -17.96
C SER A 217 -5.62 -22.74 -18.64
N ALA A 218 -4.90 -22.85 -19.76
CA ALA A 218 -4.47 -21.71 -20.56
C ALA A 218 -5.66 -20.93 -21.16
N ALA A 219 -6.68 -21.62 -21.69
CA ALA A 219 -7.89 -20.98 -22.20
C ALA A 219 -8.65 -20.25 -21.09
N TYR A 220 -8.78 -20.88 -19.93
CA TYR A 220 -9.45 -20.30 -18.77
C TYR A 220 -8.72 -19.04 -18.27
N ALA A 221 -7.40 -19.10 -18.12
CA ALA A 221 -6.58 -17.94 -17.76
C ALA A 221 -6.74 -16.78 -18.76
N ARG A 222 -6.72 -17.08 -20.08
CA ARG A 222 -6.93 -16.07 -21.13
C ARG A 222 -8.31 -15.40 -21.08
N GLU A 223 -9.38 -16.18 -20.86
CA GLU A 223 -10.75 -15.64 -20.72
C GLU A 223 -10.89 -14.64 -19.56
N LEU A 224 -10.01 -14.75 -18.56
CA LEU A 224 -10.02 -13.94 -17.34
C LEU A 224 -8.98 -12.82 -17.35
N GLY A 225 -8.04 -12.82 -18.30
CA GLY A 225 -6.88 -11.94 -18.28
C GLY A 225 -5.95 -12.18 -17.08
N LEU A 226 -5.91 -13.41 -16.58
CA LEU A 226 -5.02 -13.86 -15.50
C LEU A 226 -3.88 -14.72 -16.06
N CYS A 227 -2.86 -14.96 -15.25
CA CYS A 227 -1.77 -15.86 -15.63
C CYS A 227 -2.20 -17.33 -15.61
N GLU A 228 -1.64 -18.12 -16.52
CA GLU A 228 -1.68 -19.57 -16.43
C GLU A 228 -0.66 -20.03 -15.38
N PRO A 229 -1.06 -20.74 -14.31
CA PRO A 229 -0.12 -21.30 -13.37
C PRO A 229 0.52 -22.58 -13.92
N GLU A 230 1.74 -22.90 -13.46
CA GLU A 230 2.41 -24.16 -13.79
C GLU A 230 1.64 -25.39 -13.25
N LEU A 231 1.07 -25.25 -12.04
CA LEU A 231 0.29 -26.27 -11.35
C LEU A 231 -0.96 -25.64 -10.72
N PRO A 232 -2.04 -26.42 -10.53
CA PRO A 232 -3.12 -26.02 -9.65
C PRO A 232 -2.56 -25.72 -8.24
N TRP A 233 -2.94 -24.59 -7.68
CA TRP A 233 -2.32 -24.03 -6.48
C TRP A 233 -3.24 -24.04 -5.24
N HIS A 234 -4.14 -25.04 -5.16
CA HIS A 234 -5.11 -25.19 -4.06
C HIS A 234 -4.45 -25.15 -2.67
N ALA A 235 -3.30 -25.80 -2.51
CA ALA A 235 -2.48 -25.77 -1.30
C ALA A 235 -1.12 -25.05 -1.49
N LEU A 236 -0.85 -24.50 -2.67
CA LEU A 236 0.39 -23.77 -2.98
C LEU A 236 0.14 -22.26 -2.90
N ARG A 237 0.03 -21.72 -1.68
CA ARG A 237 -0.53 -20.37 -1.44
C ARG A 237 0.42 -19.20 -1.74
N THR A 238 1.37 -19.38 -2.66
CA THR A 238 2.32 -18.33 -3.10
C THR A 238 1.62 -17.06 -3.57
N PRO A 239 0.55 -17.09 -4.42
CA PRO A 239 -0.11 -15.86 -4.85
C PRO A 239 -0.69 -15.03 -3.69
N ILE A 240 -1.18 -15.71 -2.65
CA ILE A 240 -1.74 -15.08 -1.45
C ILE A 240 -0.64 -14.45 -0.59
N ALA A 241 0.48 -15.16 -0.40
CA ALA A 241 1.63 -14.66 0.35
C ALA A 241 2.31 -13.47 -0.34
N ASP A 242 2.40 -13.50 -1.67
CA ASP A 242 2.95 -12.41 -2.48
C ASP A 242 2.09 -11.14 -2.38
N LEU A 243 0.75 -11.30 -2.49
CA LEU A 243 -0.20 -10.22 -2.23
C LEU A 243 -0.03 -9.65 -0.81
N ALA A 244 0.04 -10.52 0.21
CA ALA A 244 0.18 -10.11 1.60
C ALA A 244 1.44 -9.26 1.82
N GLY A 245 2.59 -9.74 1.34
CA GLY A 245 3.87 -9.05 1.48
C GLY A 245 3.91 -7.71 0.76
N ALA A 246 3.47 -7.67 -0.49
CA ALA A 246 3.49 -6.44 -1.29
C ALA A 246 2.52 -5.37 -0.77
N LEU A 247 1.32 -5.78 -0.33
CA LEU A 247 0.33 -4.86 0.27
C LEU A 247 0.79 -4.35 1.65
N ALA A 248 1.34 -5.21 2.51
CA ALA A 248 1.86 -4.79 3.81
C ALA A 248 3.05 -3.83 3.66
N PHE A 249 3.95 -4.10 2.72
CA PHE A 249 5.05 -3.19 2.39
C PHE A 249 4.52 -1.83 1.94
N SER A 250 3.52 -1.82 1.06
CA SER A 250 2.89 -0.59 0.54
C SER A 250 2.26 0.23 1.67
N ALA A 251 1.55 -0.41 2.60
CA ALA A 251 1.01 0.26 3.77
C ALA A 251 2.12 0.89 4.64
N GLY A 252 3.23 0.18 4.85
CA GLY A 252 4.39 0.68 5.60
C GLY A 252 5.06 1.87 4.91
N ALA A 253 5.26 1.80 3.59
CA ALA A 253 5.83 2.88 2.78
C ALA A 253 5.02 4.18 2.90
N LEU A 254 3.68 4.09 2.73
CA LEU A 254 2.78 5.22 2.90
C LEU A 254 2.73 5.68 4.38
N GLY A 255 2.76 4.74 5.31
CA GLY A 255 2.81 4.99 6.75
C GLY A 255 4.02 5.81 7.18
N LYS A 256 5.18 5.61 6.56
CA LYS A 256 6.39 6.41 6.80
C LYS A 256 6.15 7.88 6.46
N VAL A 257 5.55 8.16 5.30
CA VAL A 257 5.18 9.53 4.91
C VAL A 257 4.22 10.14 5.92
N ALA A 258 3.18 9.38 6.29
CA ALA A 258 2.17 9.83 7.23
C ALA A 258 2.73 10.15 8.62
N VAL A 259 3.57 9.28 9.19
CA VAL A 259 4.16 9.51 10.53
C VAL A 259 5.12 10.69 10.53
N ASP A 260 5.88 10.90 9.45
CA ASP A 260 6.69 12.11 9.32
C ASP A 260 5.80 13.36 9.28
N VAL A 261 4.72 13.37 8.49
CA VAL A 261 3.78 14.51 8.45
C VAL A 261 3.12 14.74 9.81
N LEU A 262 2.64 13.70 10.48
CA LEU A 262 2.07 13.80 11.83
C LEU A 262 3.05 14.47 12.80
N THR A 263 4.33 14.16 12.68
CA THR A 263 5.39 14.72 13.52
C THR A 263 5.67 16.17 13.16
N LEU A 264 5.83 16.48 11.87
CA LEU A 264 6.19 17.81 11.36
C LEU A 264 5.04 18.83 11.43
N ALA A 265 3.79 18.35 11.52
CA ALA A 265 2.59 19.18 11.62
C ALA A 265 2.16 19.49 13.06
N ARG A 266 2.86 18.97 14.08
CA ARG A 266 2.57 19.30 15.50
C ARG A 266 2.72 20.79 15.75
N THR A 267 1.97 21.33 16.70
CA THR A 267 1.94 22.77 17.02
C THR A 267 3.33 23.36 17.27
N GLU A 268 4.19 22.62 17.96
CA GLU A 268 5.55 23.05 18.31
C GLU A 268 6.54 22.96 17.14
N ILE A 269 6.16 22.26 16.05
CA ILE A 269 7.00 22.08 14.85
C ILE A 269 6.43 22.87 13.66
N ALA A 270 5.19 22.68 13.27
CA ALA A 270 4.51 23.47 12.23
C ALA A 270 5.33 23.68 10.93
N GLU A 271 6.20 22.73 10.59
CA GLU A 271 7.06 22.78 9.39
C GLU A 271 6.26 22.35 8.16
N VAL A 272 5.21 21.56 8.35
CA VAL A 272 4.26 21.20 7.31
C VAL A 272 2.83 21.27 7.83
N ALA A 273 1.85 21.37 6.94
CA ALA A 273 0.44 21.22 7.27
C ALA A 273 -0.31 20.51 6.13
N GLU A 274 -1.32 19.70 6.47
CA GLU A 274 -2.25 19.19 5.46
C GLU A 274 -3.07 20.35 4.87
N GLY A 275 -3.17 20.42 3.53
CA GLY A 275 -3.81 21.53 2.81
C GLY A 275 -5.24 21.79 3.28
N SER A 276 -6.11 20.77 3.22
CA SER A 276 -7.45 20.79 3.80
C SER A 276 -7.46 19.97 5.08
N GLY A 277 -6.95 20.54 6.18
CA GLY A 277 -7.02 19.90 7.49
C GLY A 277 -8.48 19.70 7.94
N GLY A 278 -8.75 18.64 8.70
CA GLY A 278 -10.08 18.43 9.28
C GLY A 278 -10.38 19.50 10.31
N GLY A 279 -11.51 20.20 10.15
CA GLY A 279 -11.96 21.21 11.12
C GLY A 279 -12.45 20.58 12.42
N SER A 280 -12.10 21.17 13.56
CA SER A 280 -12.65 20.81 14.86
C SER A 280 -13.94 21.60 15.11
N SER A 281 -15.04 20.91 15.42
CA SER A 281 -16.33 21.54 15.75
C SER A 281 -16.28 22.46 16.97
N ALA A 282 -15.28 22.28 17.85
CA ALA A 282 -15.11 23.07 19.07
C ALA A 282 -13.99 24.14 18.99
N MET A 283 -13.09 24.07 18.00
CA MET A 283 -11.88 24.90 17.96
C MET A 283 -11.56 25.38 16.54
N PRO A 284 -11.90 26.62 16.17
CA PRO A 284 -11.73 27.14 14.80
C PRO A 284 -10.29 27.10 14.26
N HIS A 285 -9.28 27.14 15.13
CA HIS A 285 -7.85 27.11 14.75
C HIS A 285 -7.28 25.68 14.64
N LYS A 286 -8.02 24.64 15.05
CA LYS A 286 -7.52 23.26 15.12
C LYS A 286 -7.71 22.56 13.77
N ALA A 287 -6.64 22.52 12.99
CA ALA A 287 -6.55 21.77 11.74
C ALA A 287 -5.85 20.42 11.99
N ASN A 288 -6.64 19.34 12.11
CA ASN A 288 -6.07 18.01 12.37
C ASN A 288 -5.48 17.39 11.09
N PRO A 289 -4.33 16.70 11.17
CA PRO A 289 -3.75 15.94 10.06
C PRO A 289 -4.49 14.61 9.84
N VAL A 290 -5.75 14.68 9.40
CA VAL A 290 -6.66 13.54 9.34
C VAL A 290 -6.17 12.49 8.34
N ARG A 291 -5.66 12.89 7.16
CA ARG A 291 -5.23 11.93 6.14
C ARG A 291 -4.03 11.13 6.62
N SER A 292 -3.03 11.81 7.19
CA SER A 292 -1.87 11.16 7.80
C SER A 292 -2.29 10.25 8.95
N THR A 293 -3.31 10.63 9.73
CA THR A 293 -3.86 9.77 10.79
C THR A 293 -4.44 8.47 10.21
N LEU A 294 -5.23 8.55 9.14
CA LEU A 294 -5.86 7.39 8.49
C LEU A 294 -4.82 6.47 7.82
N ILE A 295 -3.84 7.04 7.11
CA ILE A 295 -2.75 6.28 6.50
C ILE A 295 -1.89 5.60 7.57
N ALA A 296 -1.55 6.30 8.65
CA ALA A 296 -0.78 5.71 9.76
C ALA A 296 -1.56 4.60 10.48
N ALA A 297 -2.89 4.70 10.58
CA ALA A 297 -3.74 3.64 11.11
C ALA A 297 -3.72 2.40 10.20
N ALA A 298 -3.82 2.57 8.88
CA ALA A 298 -3.69 1.47 7.92
C ALA A 298 -2.32 0.78 8.02
N ALA A 299 -1.24 1.56 8.11
CA ALA A 299 0.13 1.04 8.26
C ALA A 299 0.33 0.20 9.54
N ARG A 300 -0.44 0.46 10.60
CA ARG A 300 -0.40 -0.32 11.85
C ARG A 300 -1.26 -1.59 11.82
N ARG A 301 -2.25 -1.67 10.93
CA ARG A 301 -3.14 -2.85 10.79
C ARG A 301 -2.64 -3.84 9.75
N ALA A 302 -2.07 -3.34 8.66
CA ALA A 302 -1.66 -4.15 7.51
C ALA A 302 -0.71 -5.32 7.87
N PRO A 303 0.31 -5.16 8.74
CA PRO A 303 1.23 -6.24 9.04
C PRO A 303 0.56 -7.46 9.67
N GLN A 304 -0.44 -7.27 10.53
CA GLN A 304 -1.13 -8.36 11.23
C GLN A 304 -2.07 -9.12 10.30
N LEU A 305 -2.73 -8.42 9.37
CA LEU A 305 -3.52 -9.07 8.33
C LEU A 305 -2.62 -9.91 7.42
N ALA A 306 -1.47 -9.35 7.00
CA ALA A 306 -0.49 -10.10 6.22
C ALA A 306 0.10 -11.28 6.99
N ALA A 307 0.31 -11.16 8.29
CA ALA A 307 0.78 -12.28 9.12
C ALA A 307 -0.20 -13.45 9.13
N THR A 308 -1.51 -13.19 9.18
CA THR A 308 -2.53 -14.24 9.03
C THR A 308 -2.40 -14.93 7.67
N LEU A 309 -2.26 -14.17 6.59
CA LEU A 309 -2.11 -14.72 5.23
C LEU A 309 -0.82 -15.54 5.06
N TYR A 310 0.29 -15.10 5.66
CA TYR A 310 1.52 -15.91 5.70
C TYR A 310 1.33 -17.19 6.50
N GLY A 311 0.54 -17.17 7.57
CA GLY A 311 0.17 -18.37 8.32
C GLY A 311 -0.56 -19.41 7.48
N SER A 312 -1.33 -18.98 6.48
CA SER A 312 -2.05 -19.87 5.56
C SER A 312 -1.16 -20.56 4.51
N LEU A 313 0.13 -20.24 4.40
CA LEU A 313 1.08 -20.99 3.57
C LEU A 313 1.23 -22.45 4.02
N ALA A 314 1.10 -22.70 5.33
CA ALA A 314 1.03 -24.05 5.87
C ALA A 314 -0.36 -24.62 5.61
N ALA A 315 -0.61 -25.00 4.36
CA ALA A 315 -1.83 -25.62 3.89
C ALA A 315 -1.63 -27.14 3.76
N GLU A 316 -2.35 -27.93 4.54
CA GLU A 316 -2.32 -29.39 4.50
C GLU A 316 -3.10 -29.98 3.32
N ASP A 317 -2.63 -31.14 2.86
CA ASP A 317 -3.22 -31.97 1.79
C ASP A 317 -3.56 -31.16 0.51
N GLU A 318 -4.53 -31.63 -0.28
CA GLU A 318 -4.94 -30.96 -1.53
C GLU A 318 -5.93 -29.80 -1.33
N ARG A 319 -6.50 -29.66 -0.13
CA ARG A 319 -7.33 -28.52 0.28
C ARG A 319 -7.35 -28.39 1.82
N PRO A 320 -6.80 -27.32 2.39
CA PRO A 320 -6.67 -27.22 3.84
C PRO A 320 -8.00 -26.89 4.54
N ALA A 321 -8.28 -27.60 5.64
CA ALA A 321 -9.45 -27.46 6.49
C ALA A 321 -9.28 -26.33 7.51
N GLY A 322 -9.12 -25.11 7.01
CA GLY A 322 -9.09 -23.90 7.84
C GLY A 322 -8.15 -22.85 7.31
N ALA A 323 -6.92 -23.23 6.93
CA ALA A 323 -5.91 -22.30 6.42
C ALA A 323 -6.43 -21.49 5.22
N TRP A 324 -7.09 -22.16 4.26
CA TRP A 324 -7.72 -21.50 3.10
C TRP A 324 -8.86 -20.55 3.49
N HIS A 325 -9.74 -20.97 4.42
CA HIS A 325 -10.87 -20.14 4.88
C HIS A 325 -10.40 -18.89 5.63
N ALA A 326 -9.26 -18.97 6.31
CA ALA A 326 -8.65 -17.86 7.03
C ALA A 326 -8.08 -16.76 6.12
N GLU A 327 -8.01 -16.99 4.80
CA GLU A 327 -7.44 -16.03 3.85
C GLU A 327 -8.43 -14.92 3.43
N TRP A 328 -9.73 -15.25 3.32
CA TRP A 328 -10.67 -14.43 2.56
C TRP A 328 -10.91 -13.06 3.17
N GLU A 329 -11.22 -13.00 4.46
CA GLU A 329 -11.47 -11.73 5.15
C GLU A 329 -10.19 -10.89 5.29
N PRO A 330 -9.05 -11.45 5.76
CA PRO A 330 -7.83 -10.65 5.90
C PRO A 330 -7.28 -10.12 4.58
N LEU A 331 -7.36 -10.89 3.48
CA LEU A 331 -6.93 -10.41 2.17
C LEU A 331 -7.83 -9.28 1.66
N ARG A 332 -9.15 -9.44 1.76
CA ARG A 332 -10.11 -8.40 1.40
C ARG A 332 -9.88 -7.13 2.21
N ASP A 333 -9.72 -7.25 3.52
CA ASP A 333 -9.47 -6.12 4.41
C ASP A 333 -8.15 -5.44 4.10
N LEU A 334 -7.10 -6.21 3.77
CA LEU A 334 -5.79 -5.68 3.41
C LEU A 334 -5.85 -4.89 2.10
N LEU A 335 -6.52 -5.42 1.07
CA LEU A 335 -6.77 -4.70 -0.19
C LEU A 335 -7.53 -3.39 0.03
N ARG A 336 -8.59 -3.41 0.85
CA ARG A 336 -9.38 -2.22 1.20
C ARG A 336 -8.55 -1.17 1.92
N LEU A 337 -7.81 -1.59 2.96
CA LEU A 337 -6.98 -0.70 3.78
C LEU A 337 -5.90 -0.02 2.95
N VAL A 338 -5.19 -0.78 2.11
CA VAL A 338 -4.12 -0.23 1.26
C VAL A 338 -4.69 0.67 0.18
N GLY A 339 -5.81 0.29 -0.44
CA GLY A 339 -6.46 1.15 -1.44
C GLY A 339 -6.97 2.47 -0.87
N GLY A 340 -7.55 2.45 0.34
CA GLY A 340 -7.91 3.67 1.08
C GLY A 340 -6.71 4.54 1.41
N ALA A 341 -5.63 3.94 1.93
CA ALA A 341 -4.40 4.63 2.25
C ALA A 341 -3.72 5.23 1.01
N ALA A 342 -3.73 4.54 -0.13
CA ALA A 342 -3.16 5.02 -1.38
C ALA A 342 -3.94 6.24 -1.91
N ARG A 343 -5.28 6.19 -1.91
CA ARG A 343 -6.14 7.35 -2.21
C ARG A 343 -5.82 8.54 -1.32
N ASP A 344 -5.73 8.32 -0.01
CA ASP A 344 -5.47 9.40 0.95
C ASP A 344 -4.04 9.95 0.82
N ALA A 345 -3.07 9.12 0.42
CA ALA A 345 -1.70 9.53 0.17
C ALA A 345 -1.58 10.47 -1.04
N VAL A 346 -2.37 10.24 -2.10
CA VAL A 346 -2.45 11.17 -3.25
C VAL A 346 -2.87 12.55 -2.79
N GLU A 347 -3.95 12.61 -2.02
CA GLU A 347 -4.50 13.87 -1.54
C GLU A 347 -3.58 14.56 -0.53
N LEU A 348 -2.98 13.79 0.38
CA LEU A 348 -1.99 14.27 1.33
C LEU A 348 -0.81 14.92 0.61
N THR A 349 -0.18 14.20 -0.31
CA THR A 349 1.05 14.65 -0.99
C THR A 349 0.79 15.78 -1.98
N ARG A 350 -0.38 15.84 -2.62
CA ARG A 350 -0.76 16.97 -3.48
C ARG A 350 -1.09 18.23 -2.70
N GLY A 351 -1.69 18.09 -1.52
CA GLY A 351 -2.12 19.20 -0.68
C GLY A 351 -1.14 19.61 0.41
N LEU A 352 0.02 18.95 0.53
CA LEU A 352 0.97 19.20 1.61
C LEU A 352 1.54 20.62 1.48
N ARG A 353 1.33 21.45 2.51
CA ARG A 353 1.94 22.78 2.58
C ARG A 353 3.23 22.69 3.37
N VAL A 354 4.32 23.21 2.81
CA VAL A 354 5.64 23.27 3.43
C VAL A 354 5.92 24.70 3.90
N ASN A 355 6.37 24.86 5.14
CA ASN A 355 6.72 26.15 5.71
C ASN A 355 8.25 26.27 5.85
N ALA A 356 8.88 26.71 4.75
CA ALA A 356 10.34 26.87 4.66
C ALA A 356 10.87 27.86 5.71
N ASP A 357 10.15 28.94 6.01
CA ASP A 357 10.56 29.93 7.01
C ASP A 357 10.59 29.33 8.42
N THR A 358 9.59 28.50 8.76
CA THR A 358 9.58 27.77 10.03
C THR A 358 10.74 26.79 10.10
N MET A 359 11.00 26.01 9.04
CA MET A 359 12.16 25.11 8.98
C MET A 359 13.48 25.87 9.19
N ARG A 360 13.62 27.05 8.57
CA ARG A 360 14.81 27.89 8.73
C ARG A 360 14.96 28.38 10.17
N ARG A 361 13.90 28.87 10.81
CA ARG A 361 13.94 29.28 12.23
C ARG A 361 14.30 28.11 13.14
N HIS A 362 13.85 26.91 12.81
CA HIS A 362 14.11 25.73 13.64
C HIS A 362 15.56 25.25 13.61
N LEU A 363 16.32 25.61 12.59
CA LEU A 363 17.77 25.39 12.60
C LEU A 363 18.47 26.17 13.72
N ASP A 364 17.87 27.27 14.20
CA ASP A 364 18.46 28.13 15.23
C ASP A 364 18.07 27.71 16.66
N LEU A 365 17.17 26.72 16.84
CA LEU A 365 16.67 26.28 18.16
C LEU A 365 17.76 25.74 19.08
N THR A 366 18.87 25.25 18.53
CA THR A 366 20.03 24.78 19.30
C THR A 366 21.12 25.85 19.40
N HIS A 367 20.80 27.10 19.05
CA HIS A 367 21.72 28.24 19.12
C HIS A 367 23.06 27.99 18.40
N GLY A 368 23.01 27.32 17.24
CA GLY A 368 24.19 27.00 16.41
C GLY A 368 24.87 25.66 16.74
N LEU A 369 24.45 24.94 17.78
CA LEU A 369 25.05 23.63 18.12
C LEU A 369 24.82 22.55 17.05
N ILE A 370 23.82 22.74 16.18
CA ILE A 370 23.49 21.82 15.08
C ILE A 370 24.61 21.68 14.03
N VAL A 371 25.56 22.63 13.97
CA VAL A 371 26.74 22.58 13.09
C VAL A 371 28.04 22.28 13.84
N SER A 372 27.96 21.84 15.10
CA SER A 372 29.13 21.51 15.91
C SER A 372 30.05 20.46 15.26
N GLU A 373 29.48 19.52 14.49
CA GLU A 373 30.25 18.55 13.72
C GLU A 373 31.13 19.22 12.64
N ARG A 374 30.55 20.17 11.87
CA ARG A 374 31.28 20.98 10.88
C ARG A 374 32.42 21.73 11.54
N LEU A 375 32.12 22.42 12.63
CA LEU A 375 33.11 23.21 13.36
C LEU A 375 34.23 22.31 13.89
N ALA A 376 33.92 21.12 14.40
CA ALA A 376 34.96 20.20 14.86
C ALA A 376 35.92 19.80 13.73
N ALA A 377 35.42 19.64 12.50
CA ALA A 377 36.23 19.32 11.34
C ALA A 377 37.05 20.52 10.85
N GLU A 378 36.45 21.71 10.75
CA GLU A 378 37.07 22.93 10.22
C GLU A 378 38.07 23.57 11.20
N LEU A 379 37.82 23.45 12.51
CA LEU A 379 38.72 23.98 13.54
C LEU A 379 39.93 23.06 13.82
N ALA A 380 39.85 21.77 13.49
CA ALA A 380 40.92 20.82 13.78
C ALA A 380 42.25 21.13 13.05
N PRO A 381 42.28 21.55 11.76
CA PRO A 381 43.49 22.01 11.09
C PRO A 381 44.11 23.28 11.69
N VAL A 382 43.29 24.13 12.33
CA VAL A 382 43.72 25.43 12.89
C VAL A 382 44.24 25.27 14.32
N LEU A 383 43.50 24.55 15.17
CA LEU A 383 43.76 24.45 16.61
C LEU A 383 44.38 23.11 17.04
N GLY A 384 44.30 22.09 16.19
CA GLY A 384 44.49 20.70 16.57
C GLY A 384 43.23 20.07 17.15
N ARG A 385 43.03 18.78 16.88
CA ARG A 385 41.79 18.04 17.19
C ARG A 385 41.40 18.06 18.68
N ALA A 386 42.36 17.93 19.58
CA ALA A 386 42.09 17.92 21.02
C ALA A 386 41.57 19.28 21.51
N ARG A 387 42.21 20.37 21.07
CA ARG A 387 41.85 21.74 21.42
C ARG A 387 40.51 22.15 20.80
N ALA A 388 40.27 21.81 19.52
CA ALA A 388 38.99 22.07 18.86
C ALA A 388 37.82 21.39 19.58
N LYS A 389 38.00 20.11 19.98
CA LYS A 389 36.99 19.39 20.76
C LYS A 389 36.74 20.04 22.12
N GLU A 390 37.79 20.35 22.86
CA GLU A 390 37.69 20.99 24.18
C GLU A 390 36.97 22.35 24.08
N LEU A 391 37.34 23.18 23.10
CA LEU A 391 36.71 24.46 22.84
C LEU A 391 35.21 24.31 22.55
N LEU A 392 34.83 23.40 21.64
CA LEU A 392 33.42 23.21 21.28
C LEU A 392 32.60 22.62 22.43
N THR A 393 33.17 21.75 23.26
CA THR A 393 32.50 21.25 24.48
C THR A 393 32.23 22.40 25.45
N ARG A 394 33.24 23.23 25.73
CA ARG A 394 33.12 24.38 26.62
C ARG A 394 32.13 25.42 26.07
N ALA A 395 32.18 25.70 24.77
CA ALA A 395 31.27 26.62 24.12
C ALA A 395 29.83 26.09 24.17
N ALA A 396 29.61 24.78 23.99
CA ALA A 396 28.28 24.17 24.10
C ALA A 396 27.68 24.29 25.51
N GLU A 397 28.49 24.10 26.56
CA GLU A 397 28.06 24.35 27.95
C GLU A 397 27.68 25.82 28.17
N ARG A 398 28.47 26.74 27.62
CA ARG A 398 28.21 28.19 27.69
C ARG A 398 26.97 28.62 26.91
N VAL A 399 26.68 28.03 25.74
CA VAL A 399 25.43 28.29 24.99
C VAL A 399 24.22 28.08 25.90
N HIS A 400 24.20 26.99 26.66
CA HIS A 400 23.10 26.68 27.56
C HIS A 400 23.05 27.58 28.79
N ALA A 401 24.21 27.88 29.39
CA ALA A 401 24.32 28.69 30.61
C ALA A 401 24.07 30.19 30.37
N GLU A 402 24.53 30.73 29.24
CA GLU A 402 24.53 32.17 28.92
C GLU A 402 23.40 32.56 27.96
N GLY A 403 22.76 31.61 27.26
CA GLY A 403 21.73 31.89 26.26
C GLY A 403 22.25 32.58 24.99
N ARG A 404 23.57 32.50 24.74
CA ARG A 404 24.25 33.07 23.58
C ARG A 404 24.41 32.05 22.47
N SER A 405 24.55 32.51 21.24
CA SER A 405 24.82 31.63 20.10
C SER A 405 26.25 31.09 20.13
N LEU A 406 26.44 29.88 19.58
CA LEU A 406 27.76 29.28 19.41
C LEU A 406 28.70 30.20 18.63
N GLY A 407 28.19 30.86 17.59
CA GLY A 407 28.98 31.81 16.78
C GLY A 407 29.50 32.99 17.59
N GLU A 408 28.65 33.63 18.42
CA GLU A 408 29.09 34.72 19.31
C GLU A 408 30.20 34.27 20.26
N LEU A 409 30.08 33.07 20.84
CA LEU A 409 31.10 32.55 21.76
C LEU A 409 32.42 32.26 21.06
N LEU A 410 32.39 31.78 19.81
CA LEU A 410 33.60 31.51 19.03
C LEU A 410 34.34 32.79 18.61
N THR A 411 33.66 33.93 18.50
CA THR A 411 34.33 35.22 18.21
C THR A 411 35.25 35.70 19.34
N GLU A 412 35.10 35.15 20.54
CA GLU A 412 35.95 35.47 21.69
C GLU A 412 37.32 34.78 21.64
N GLU A 413 37.48 33.77 20.78
CA GLU A 413 38.70 32.97 20.66
C GLU A 413 39.67 33.63 19.65
N PRO A 414 40.80 34.21 20.09
CA PRO A 414 41.71 34.96 19.22
C PRO A 414 42.29 34.13 18.08
N GLU A 415 42.46 32.81 18.28
CA GLU A 415 42.94 31.88 17.27
C GLU A 415 41.98 31.70 16.09
N LEU A 416 40.71 32.09 16.23
CA LEU A 416 39.68 31.94 15.18
C LEU A 416 39.42 33.22 14.37
N LYS A 417 40.13 34.31 14.67
CA LYS A 417 39.88 35.65 14.09
C LYS A 417 39.93 35.71 12.55
N ASP A 418 40.68 34.81 11.93
CA ASP A 418 40.90 34.78 10.47
C ASP A 418 39.90 33.85 9.75
N LEU A 419 39.02 33.18 10.49
CA LEU A 419 37.96 32.33 9.94
C LEU A 419 36.66 33.12 9.74
N ASP A 420 35.93 32.78 8.67
CA ASP A 420 34.56 33.26 8.49
C ASP A 420 33.60 32.47 9.39
N LEU A 421 33.53 32.87 10.65
CA LEU A 421 32.65 32.23 11.63
C LEU A 421 31.17 32.38 11.28
N ALA A 422 30.78 33.42 10.52
CA ALA A 422 29.40 33.59 10.09
C ALA A 422 29.01 32.51 9.07
N ASP A 423 29.86 32.22 8.09
CA ASP A 423 29.65 31.12 7.14
C ASP A 423 29.71 29.75 7.85
N LEU A 424 30.71 29.53 8.71
CA LEU A 424 30.88 28.25 9.40
C LEU A 424 29.73 27.91 10.34
N THR A 425 29.07 28.93 10.90
CA THR A 425 27.94 28.76 11.81
C THR A 425 26.57 28.82 11.15
N ASP A 426 26.48 29.20 9.87
CA ASP A 426 25.24 29.16 9.11
C ASP A 426 24.80 27.70 8.83
N PRO A 427 23.70 27.22 9.45
CA PRO A 427 23.25 25.85 9.27
C PRO A 427 22.76 25.55 7.84
N THR A 428 22.40 26.57 7.06
CA THR A 428 21.97 26.36 5.67
C THR A 428 23.12 25.99 4.74
N ARG A 429 24.36 26.24 5.15
CA ARG A 429 25.60 25.91 4.43
C ARG A 429 26.14 24.52 4.76
N TYR A 430 25.51 23.78 5.68
CA TYR A 430 25.95 22.45 6.12
C TYR A 430 24.91 21.34 5.86
N THR A 431 24.34 21.33 4.66
CA THR A 431 23.38 20.30 4.21
C THR A 431 24.04 19.14 3.47
N GLY A 432 25.37 19.14 3.37
CA GLY A 432 26.16 18.06 2.77
C GLY A 432 25.72 17.73 1.35
N SER A 433 25.52 16.44 1.07
CA SER A 433 25.10 15.96 -0.25
C SER A 433 23.57 15.93 -0.45
N ALA A 434 22.77 16.55 0.42
CA ALA A 434 21.31 16.45 0.35
C ALA A 434 20.72 16.84 -1.02
N GLY A 435 21.20 17.94 -1.63
CA GLY A 435 20.79 18.34 -2.99
C GLY A 435 21.15 17.31 -4.06
N ALA A 436 22.40 16.86 -4.10
CA ALA A 436 22.87 15.87 -5.08
C ALA A 436 22.17 14.49 -4.91
N LEU A 437 21.90 14.07 -3.67
CA LEU A 437 21.14 12.85 -3.38
C LEU A 437 19.68 12.99 -3.81
N THR A 438 19.10 14.18 -3.70
CA THR A 438 17.76 14.48 -4.20
C THR A 438 17.71 14.36 -5.73
N ASP A 439 18.69 14.94 -6.44
CA ASP A 439 18.79 14.85 -7.90
C ASP A 439 18.88 13.40 -8.36
N ARG A 440 19.80 12.63 -7.77
CA ARG A 440 19.96 11.19 -8.06
C ARG A 440 18.66 10.42 -7.81
N ALA A 441 17.95 10.72 -6.72
CA ALA A 441 16.70 10.05 -6.41
C ALA A 441 15.57 10.40 -7.39
N LEU A 442 15.62 11.55 -8.05
CA LEU A 442 14.66 11.97 -9.09
C LEU A 442 14.93 11.31 -10.45
N GLU A 443 16.12 10.74 -10.68
CA GLU A 443 16.45 10.02 -11.93
C GLU A 443 15.73 8.68 -12.06
N ARG A 444 15.40 8.03 -10.93
CA ARG A 444 14.65 6.76 -10.92
C ARG A 444 13.24 6.99 -11.47
N ARG A 445 12.85 6.19 -12.46
CA ARG A 445 11.53 6.24 -13.12
C ARG A 445 10.57 5.20 -12.58
#